data_AF-A0A7Z9Y1N6-F1
#
_entry.id   AF-A0A7Z9Y1N6-F1
#
_cell.length_a   1.000
_cell.length_b   1.000
_cell.length_c   1.000
_cell.angle_alpha   90.00
_cell.angle_beta   90.00
_cell.angle_gamma   90.00
#
_symmetry.space_group_name_H-M   'P 1'
#
loop_
_entity.id
_entity.type
_entity.pdbx_description
1 polymer ?
#
loop_
_entity_poly.entity_id
_entity_poly.type
_entity_poly.pdbx_seq_one_letter_code
_entity_poly.pdbx_strand_id
1 'polypeptide(L)'
;MENIQTVSIFIAGFLLIALASKQIGEFFTRIKLPKITGYLFTGLVVGAFGLGFLPEDVVHELRFIDDFSLAFIAFAAGNELFLPELKGRFKSIGWVTFGLVAVTFTLISLTVFFLADFIPFMSDMSPVSIVAVSILAGAILVARSPSSAIAVVNELRAKGPFTQVILGVTVIMDVVVIMVFALSASVADALLTQVRMNIGFLLLLLGELLIALIFAYGVYLVIRGILAIRLNPTIKAGLILLTGYTVFFLSSVIREATHANLPFEILVEPLLVCMVAGFLVTNYSRHRSAFDHILYDTGPI
;
A
#
# COMPACT_ATOMS: atom_id res chain seq x y z
N MET A 1 -29.06 -17.73 -5.57
CA MET A 1 -29.73 -16.81 -4.62
C MET A 1 -29.12 -16.92 -3.23
N GLU A 2 -28.76 -18.12 -2.75
CA GLU A 2 -28.04 -18.32 -1.48
C GLU A 2 -26.72 -17.53 -1.38
N ASN A 3 -25.89 -17.51 -2.44
CA ASN A 3 -24.60 -16.82 -2.41
C ASN A 3 -24.72 -15.28 -2.20
N ILE A 4 -25.76 -14.64 -2.75
CA ILE A 4 -25.98 -13.19 -2.58
C ILE A 4 -26.41 -12.87 -1.14
N GLN A 5 -27.21 -13.74 -0.53
CA GLN A 5 -27.65 -13.57 0.86
C GLN A 5 -26.47 -13.73 1.82
N THR A 6 -25.63 -14.74 1.60
CA THR A 6 -24.40 -14.97 2.39
C THR A 6 -23.45 -13.78 2.33
N VAL A 7 -23.12 -13.30 1.13
CA VAL A 7 -22.26 -12.11 0.94
C VAL A 7 -22.87 -10.87 1.59
N SER A 8 -24.18 -10.68 1.48
CA SER A 8 -24.86 -9.53 2.12
C SER A 8 -24.77 -9.59 3.65
N ILE A 9 -24.86 -10.78 4.24
CA ILE A 9 -24.70 -10.99 5.68
C ILE A 9 -23.26 -10.69 6.09
N PHE A 10 -22.26 -11.11 5.32
CA PHE A 10 -20.85 -10.82 5.60
C PHE A 10 -20.52 -9.33 5.49
N ILE A 11 -21.07 -8.64 4.49
CA ILE A 11 -20.92 -7.18 4.37
C ILE A 11 -21.56 -6.48 5.57
N ALA A 12 -22.78 -6.86 5.96
CA ALA A 12 -23.44 -6.29 7.13
C ALA A 12 -22.66 -6.56 8.42
N GLY A 13 -22.14 -7.78 8.58
CA GLY A 13 -21.26 -8.17 9.69
C GLY A 13 -19.99 -7.32 9.71
N PHE A 14 -19.29 -7.21 8.59
CA PHE A 14 -18.09 -6.38 8.45
C PHE A 14 -18.37 -4.91 8.80
N LEU A 15 -19.48 -4.34 8.31
CA LEU A 15 -19.86 -2.96 8.63
C LEU A 15 -20.12 -2.75 10.13
N LEU A 16 -20.81 -3.69 10.78
CA LEU A 16 -21.02 -3.65 12.24
C LEU A 16 -19.68 -3.73 12.98
N ILE A 17 -18.77 -4.59 12.54
CA ILE A 17 -17.43 -4.74 13.12
C ILE A 17 -16.61 -3.48 12.90
N ALA A 18 -16.66 -2.86 11.72
CA ALA A 18 -15.98 -1.61 11.42
C ALA A 18 -16.49 -0.45 12.29
N LEU A 19 -17.81 -0.36 12.50
CA LEU A 19 -18.42 0.61 13.41
C LEU A 19 -18.01 0.37 14.88
N ALA A 20 -18.03 -0.89 15.33
CA ALA A 20 -17.56 -1.26 16.66
C ALA A 20 -16.07 -0.95 16.83
N SER A 21 -15.26 -1.26 15.83
CA SER A 21 -13.82 -0.99 15.77
C SER A 21 -13.53 0.51 15.88
N LYS A 22 -14.30 1.36 15.20
CA LYS A 22 -14.21 2.82 15.38
C LYS A 22 -14.43 3.24 16.84
N GLN A 23 -15.49 2.75 17.48
CA GLN A 23 -15.82 3.10 18.86
C GLN A 23 -14.77 2.59 19.86
N ILE A 24 -14.26 1.37 19.66
CA ILE A 24 -13.20 0.77 20.47
C ILE A 24 -11.88 1.53 20.25
N GLY A 25 -11.55 1.90 19.01
CA GLY A 25 -10.41 2.75 18.69
C GLY A 25 -10.45 4.09 19.41
N GLU A 26 -11.61 4.75 19.46
CA GLU A 26 -11.80 5.96 20.26
C GLU A 26 -11.62 5.72 21.76
N PHE A 27 -12.11 4.60 22.29
CA PHE A 27 -11.89 4.22 23.69
C PHE A 27 -10.40 4.05 24.01
N PHE A 28 -9.62 3.45 23.11
CA PHE A 28 -8.17 3.28 23.29
C PHE A 28 -7.42 4.60 23.42
N THR A 29 -7.91 5.68 22.79
CA THR A 29 -7.32 7.02 22.99
C THR A 29 -7.47 7.51 24.43
N ARG A 30 -8.53 7.11 25.15
CA ARG A 30 -8.75 7.49 26.57
C ARG A 30 -7.73 6.85 27.51
N ILE A 31 -7.21 5.67 27.16
CA ILE A 31 -6.12 4.99 27.87
C ILE A 31 -4.73 5.32 27.31
N LYS A 32 -4.62 6.39 26.51
CA LYS A 32 -3.38 6.89 25.89
C LYS A 32 -2.72 5.92 24.88
N LEU A 33 -3.51 5.05 24.24
CA LEU A 33 -3.06 4.20 23.13
C LEU A 33 -3.54 4.75 21.77
N PRO A 34 -2.81 4.50 20.67
CA PRO A 34 -3.24 4.88 19.32
C PRO A 34 -4.55 4.20 18.90
N LYS A 35 -5.37 4.88 18.07
CA LYS A 35 -6.63 4.32 17.51
C LYS A 35 -6.40 2.96 16.81
N ILE A 36 -5.30 2.83 16.06
CA ILE A 36 -4.93 1.61 15.31
C ILE A 36 -4.82 0.39 16.25
N THR A 37 -4.33 0.57 17.49
CA THR A 37 -4.26 -0.50 18.48
C THR A 37 -5.66 -1.03 18.82
N GLY A 38 -6.65 -0.14 18.95
CA GLY A 38 -8.05 -0.53 19.15
C GLY A 38 -8.66 -1.22 17.94
N TYR A 39 -8.27 -0.81 16.72
CA TYR A 39 -8.72 -1.47 15.48
C TYR A 39 -8.20 -2.90 15.39
N LEU A 40 -6.90 -3.10 15.63
CA LEU A 40 -6.27 -4.42 15.67
C LEU A 40 -6.84 -5.30 16.78
N PHE A 41 -7.06 -4.73 17.97
CA PHE A 41 -7.67 -5.45 19.09
C PHE A 41 -9.09 -5.92 18.74
N THR A 42 -9.90 -5.07 18.12
CA THR A 42 -11.25 -5.44 17.69
C THR A 42 -11.19 -6.58 16.65
N GLY A 43 -10.29 -6.49 15.67
CA GLY A 43 -10.07 -7.55 14.69
C GLY A 43 -9.64 -8.87 15.34
N LEU A 44 -8.73 -8.84 16.32
CA LEU A 44 -8.29 -10.03 17.05
C LEU A 44 -9.44 -10.68 17.85
N VAL A 45 -10.25 -9.87 18.53
CA VAL A 45 -11.38 -10.35 19.35
C VAL A 45 -12.49 -10.92 18.47
N VAL A 46 -12.79 -10.32 17.33
CA VAL A 46 -13.91 -10.75 16.47
C VAL A 46 -13.50 -11.83 15.48
N GLY A 47 -12.24 -11.84 15.04
CA GLY A 47 -11.69 -12.79 14.08
C GLY A 47 -11.56 -14.22 14.62
N ALA A 48 -10.89 -15.06 13.83
CA ALA A 48 -10.76 -16.50 14.08
C ALA A 48 -10.16 -16.87 15.46
N PHE A 49 -9.28 -16.02 16.01
CA PHE A 49 -8.64 -16.27 17.31
C PHE A 49 -9.53 -15.97 18.53
N GLY A 50 -10.54 -15.12 18.38
CA GLY A 50 -11.41 -14.71 19.47
C GLY A 50 -12.80 -15.36 19.38
N LEU A 51 -13.75 -14.62 18.84
CA LEU A 51 -15.16 -15.02 18.76
C LEU A 51 -15.47 -15.87 17.51
N GLY A 52 -14.58 -15.93 16.52
CA GLY A 52 -14.78 -16.74 15.32
C GLY A 52 -15.87 -16.22 14.38
N PHE A 53 -16.24 -14.93 14.46
CA PHE A 53 -17.27 -14.34 13.60
C PHE A 53 -16.81 -14.13 12.15
N LEU A 54 -15.50 -14.08 11.92
CA LEU A 54 -14.87 -13.98 10.60
C LEU A 54 -13.94 -15.19 10.40
N PRO A 55 -14.47 -16.36 9.97
CA PRO A 55 -13.65 -17.48 9.53
C PRO A 55 -12.84 -17.11 8.27
N GLU A 56 -11.75 -17.84 8.02
CA GLU A 56 -10.81 -17.54 6.91
C GLU A 56 -11.51 -17.44 5.55
N ASP A 57 -12.50 -18.29 5.30
CA ASP A 57 -13.32 -18.29 4.08
C ASP A 57 -14.01 -16.94 3.84
N VAL A 58 -14.52 -16.33 4.92
CA VAL A 58 -15.20 -15.02 4.88
C VAL A 58 -14.21 -13.89 4.63
N VAL A 59 -13.00 -14.00 5.19
CA VAL A 59 -11.93 -13.03 4.93
C VAL A 59 -11.56 -13.02 3.44
N HIS A 60 -11.53 -14.18 2.79
CA HIS A 60 -11.32 -14.26 1.35
C HIS A 60 -12.45 -13.61 0.53
N GLU A 61 -13.72 -13.81 0.92
CA GLU A 61 -14.86 -13.16 0.26
C GLU A 61 -14.88 -11.63 0.44
N LEU A 62 -14.32 -11.12 1.55
CA LEU A 62 -14.23 -9.68 1.83
C LEU A 62 -12.99 -9.00 1.25
N ARG A 63 -12.12 -9.72 0.53
CA ARG A 63 -10.87 -9.18 -0.04
C ARG A 63 -11.08 -7.96 -0.95
N PHE A 64 -12.24 -7.83 -1.60
CA PHE A 64 -12.55 -6.64 -2.39
C PHE A 64 -12.53 -5.36 -1.54
N ILE A 65 -12.85 -5.43 -0.25
CA ILE A 65 -12.78 -4.29 0.68
C ILE A 65 -11.33 -3.87 0.90
N ASP A 66 -10.42 -4.84 1.02
CA ASP A 66 -8.98 -4.57 1.11
C ASP A 66 -8.49 -3.91 -0.18
N ASP A 67 -8.90 -4.40 -1.35
CA ASP A 67 -8.50 -3.82 -2.65
C ASP A 67 -8.98 -2.36 -2.78
N PHE A 68 -10.23 -2.05 -2.39
CA PHE A 68 -10.72 -0.67 -2.34
C PHE A 68 -9.90 0.19 -1.36
N SER A 69 -9.61 -0.34 -0.17
CA SER A 69 -8.89 0.37 0.88
C SER A 69 -7.44 0.64 0.50
N LEU A 70 -6.75 -0.35 -0.05
CA LEU A 70 -5.37 -0.26 -0.53
C LEU A 70 -5.26 0.70 -1.73
N ALA A 71 -6.22 0.65 -2.66
CA ALA A 71 -6.25 1.61 -3.77
C ALA A 71 -6.45 3.05 -3.27
N PHE A 72 -7.35 3.26 -2.31
CA PHE A 72 -7.55 4.56 -1.67
C PHE A 72 -6.27 5.06 -0.99
N ILE A 73 -5.63 4.22 -0.17
CA ILE A 73 -4.37 4.56 0.52
C ILE A 73 -3.28 4.91 -0.49
N ALA A 74 -3.16 4.14 -1.58
CA ALA A 74 -2.19 4.42 -2.64
C ALA A 74 -2.46 5.76 -3.34
N PHE A 75 -3.72 6.06 -3.68
CA PHE A 75 -4.09 7.37 -4.26
C PHE A 75 -3.81 8.52 -3.30
N ALA A 76 -4.12 8.35 -2.00
CA ALA A 76 -3.84 9.34 -0.97
C ALA A 76 -2.34 9.59 -0.81
N ALA A 77 -1.52 8.53 -0.73
CA ALA A 77 -0.07 8.65 -0.68
C ALA A 77 0.50 9.34 -1.94
N GLY A 78 -0.03 9.02 -3.12
CA GLY A 78 0.30 9.71 -4.36
C GLY A 78 -0.07 11.21 -4.32
N ASN A 79 -1.20 11.55 -3.70
CA ASN A 79 -1.67 12.92 -3.53
C ASN A 79 -0.83 13.74 -2.54
N GLU A 80 -0.30 13.11 -1.50
CA GLU A 80 0.61 13.78 -0.55
C GLU A 80 1.95 14.16 -1.20
N LEU A 81 2.39 13.43 -2.24
CA LEU A 81 3.66 13.72 -2.92
C LEU A 81 3.55 14.93 -3.86
N PHE A 82 3.60 16.14 -3.31
CA PHE A 82 3.58 17.39 -4.07
C PHE A 82 4.99 17.98 -4.28
N LEU A 83 5.54 17.87 -5.49
CA LEU A 83 6.92 18.24 -5.83
C LEU A 83 7.30 19.69 -5.48
N PRO A 84 6.42 20.71 -5.65
CA PRO A 84 6.77 22.08 -5.31
C PRO A 84 7.10 22.29 -3.82
N GLU A 85 6.53 21.49 -2.91
CA GLU A 85 6.83 21.55 -1.47
C GLU A 85 8.20 20.94 -1.13
N LEU A 86 8.71 20.04 -1.98
CA LEU A 86 10.01 19.39 -1.80
C LEU A 86 11.16 20.17 -2.46
N LYS A 87 10.83 21.25 -3.19
CA LYS A 87 11.79 22.02 -3.98
C LYS A 87 12.86 22.66 -3.10
N GLY A 88 14.12 22.55 -3.54
CA GLY A 88 15.29 23.12 -2.85
C GLY A 88 15.94 22.21 -1.80
N ARG A 89 15.37 21.02 -1.52
CA ARG A 89 15.94 20.06 -0.54
C ARG A 89 16.09 18.63 -1.07
N PHE A 90 15.80 18.38 -2.34
CA PHE A 90 15.84 17.05 -2.96
C PHE A 90 17.13 16.26 -2.69
N LYS A 91 18.29 16.93 -2.73
CA LYS A 91 19.57 16.25 -2.47
C LYS A 91 19.64 15.70 -1.04
N SER A 92 19.30 16.51 -0.04
CA SER A 92 19.31 16.09 1.36
C SER A 92 18.27 15.02 1.63
N ILE A 93 17.05 15.19 1.12
CA ILE A 93 15.99 14.20 1.26
C ILE A 93 16.42 12.87 0.62
N GLY A 94 16.91 12.90 -0.62
CA GLY A 94 17.34 11.70 -1.34
C GLY A 94 18.46 10.94 -0.63
N TRP A 95 19.50 11.62 -0.13
CA TRP A 95 20.58 10.96 0.61
C TRP A 95 20.11 10.35 1.93
N VAL A 96 19.26 11.05 2.68
CA VAL A 96 18.71 10.54 3.95
C VAL A 96 17.80 9.35 3.69
N THR A 97 16.88 9.47 2.72
CA THR A 97 15.98 8.37 2.32
C THR A 97 16.78 7.16 1.85
N PHE A 98 17.78 7.34 0.98
CA PHE A 98 18.63 6.24 0.51
C PHE A 98 19.37 5.55 1.66
N GLY A 99 20.00 6.34 2.54
CA GLY A 99 20.71 5.80 3.71
C GLY A 99 19.78 5.03 4.64
N LEU A 100 18.60 5.58 4.93
CA LEU A 100 17.58 4.89 5.72
C LEU A 100 17.18 3.58 5.08
N VAL A 101 16.72 3.61 3.82
CA VAL A 101 16.23 2.42 3.11
C VAL A 101 17.33 1.37 3.01
N ALA A 102 18.52 1.72 2.53
CA ALA A 102 19.60 0.76 2.34
C ALA A 102 20.00 0.09 3.67
N VAL A 103 20.15 0.87 4.74
CA VAL A 103 20.55 0.34 6.05
C VAL A 103 19.43 -0.48 6.68
N THR A 104 18.20 0.05 6.77
CA THR A 104 17.11 -0.66 7.43
C THR A 104 16.70 -1.90 6.67
N PHE A 105 16.57 -1.83 5.34
CA PHE A 105 16.27 -2.99 4.50
C PHE A 105 17.31 -4.09 4.70
N THR A 106 18.60 -3.76 4.62
CA THR A 106 19.67 -4.75 4.74
C THR A 106 19.70 -5.35 6.15
N LEU A 107 19.66 -4.53 7.19
CA LEU A 107 19.70 -5.01 8.57
C LEU A 107 18.49 -5.89 8.91
N ILE A 108 17.29 -5.49 8.48
CA ILE A 108 16.08 -6.28 8.72
C ILE A 108 16.13 -7.59 7.95
N SER A 109 16.46 -7.58 6.66
CA SER A 109 16.57 -8.80 5.84
C SER A 109 17.58 -9.77 6.43
N LEU A 110 18.76 -9.29 6.85
CA LEU A 110 19.75 -10.14 7.52
C LEU A 110 19.25 -10.66 8.86
N THR A 111 18.57 -9.83 9.65
CA THR A 111 18.02 -10.23 10.94
C THR A 111 16.99 -11.35 10.79
N VAL A 112 16.06 -11.20 9.84
CA VAL A 112 15.03 -12.22 9.55
C VAL A 112 15.67 -13.50 9.02
N PHE A 113 16.69 -13.39 8.16
CA PHE A 113 17.43 -14.54 7.65
C PHE A 113 18.12 -15.32 8.76
N PHE A 114 18.85 -14.65 9.66
CA PHE A 114 19.55 -15.31 10.76
C PHE A 114 18.63 -15.81 11.87
N LEU A 115 17.42 -15.25 11.99
CA LEU A 115 16.40 -15.71 12.95
C LEU A 115 15.43 -16.73 12.35
N ALA A 116 15.63 -17.18 11.10
CA ALA A 116 14.70 -18.08 10.41
C ALA A 116 14.37 -19.33 11.23
N ASP A 117 15.36 -19.96 11.87
CA ASP A 117 15.17 -21.16 12.69
C ASP A 117 14.29 -20.93 13.94
N PHE A 118 14.17 -19.67 14.40
CA PHE A 118 13.34 -19.29 15.54
C PHE A 118 11.92 -18.87 15.14
N ILE A 119 11.64 -18.76 13.83
CA ILE A 119 10.34 -18.37 13.30
C ILE A 119 9.59 -19.63 12.88
N PRO A 120 8.49 -20.02 13.56
CA PRO A 120 7.88 -21.35 13.39
C PRO A 120 7.45 -21.70 11.95
N PHE A 121 7.05 -20.73 11.13
CA PHE A 121 6.66 -21.00 9.74
C PHE A 121 7.86 -21.07 8.78
N MET A 122 9.05 -20.64 9.21
CA MET A 122 10.27 -20.60 8.41
C MET A 122 11.22 -21.77 8.69
N SER A 123 11.06 -22.47 9.81
CA SER A 123 11.98 -23.53 10.26
C SER A 123 12.12 -24.68 9.26
N ASP A 124 11.05 -25.00 8.52
CA ASP A 124 11.04 -26.09 7.53
C ASP A 124 11.18 -25.59 6.07
N MET A 125 11.47 -24.30 5.88
CA MET A 125 11.59 -23.71 4.55
C MET A 125 12.96 -23.99 3.91
N SER A 126 13.00 -24.07 2.57
CA SER A 126 14.26 -24.13 1.84
C SER A 126 15.07 -22.83 2.04
N PRO A 127 16.42 -22.85 1.93
CA PRO A 127 17.24 -21.64 2.05
C PRO A 127 16.83 -20.54 1.06
N VAL A 128 16.38 -20.91 -0.14
CA VAL A 128 15.91 -19.96 -1.16
C VAL A 128 14.61 -19.27 -0.70
N SER A 129 13.67 -20.04 -0.14
CA SER A 129 12.43 -19.51 0.42
C SER A 129 12.68 -18.59 1.62
N ILE A 130 13.65 -18.93 2.48
CA ILE A 130 14.06 -18.09 3.60
C ILE A 130 14.60 -16.74 3.10
N VAL A 131 15.44 -16.73 2.05
CA VAL A 131 15.93 -15.49 1.43
C VAL A 131 14.78 -14.66 0.87
N ALA A 132 13.84 -15.28 0.16
CA ALA A 132 12.67 -14.60 -0.40
C ALA A 132 11.82 -13.93 0.70
N VAL A 133 11.48 -14.66 1.76
CA VAL A 133 10.74 -14.12 2.92
C VAL A 133 11.52 -13.01 3.62
N SER A 134 12.83 -13.17 3.77
CA SER A 134 13.69 -12.19 4.43
C SER A 134 13.75 -10.86 3.66
N ILE A 135 13.86 -10.92 2.33
CA ILE A 135 13.84 -9.75 1.44
C ILE A 135 12.48 -9.03 1.51
N LEU A 136 11.38 -9.78 1.49
CA LEU A 136 10.03 -9.23 1.65
C LEU A 136 9.84 -8.57 3.01
N ALA A 137 10.30 -9.21 4.09
CA ALA A 137 10.25 -8.65 5.43
C ALA A 137 11.07 -7.35 5.53
N GLY A 138 12.26 -7.32 4.93
CA GLY A 138 13.06 -6.11 4.77
C GLY A 138 12.30 -4.99 4.08
N ALA A 139 11.62 -5.27 2.97
CA ALA A 139 10.84 -4.29 2.25
C ALA A 139 9.66 -3.74 3.05
N ILE A 140 8.90 -4.60 3.73
CA ILE A 140 7.72 -4.22 4.52
C ILE A 140 8.12 -3.37 5.72
N LEU A 141 9.17 -3.77 6.44
CA LEU A 141 9.57 -3.13 7.70
C LEU A 141 10.42 -1.86 7.53
N VAL A 142 10.77 -1.49 6.29
CA VAL A 142 11.33 -0.17 5.97
C VAL A 142 10.27 0.94 6.13
N ALA A 143 8.98 0.61 6.00
CA ALA A 143 7.87 1.55 6.00
C ALA A 143 7.86 2.49 7.23
N ARG A 144 7.57 3.78 7.00
CA ARG A 144 7.46 4.83 8.04
C ARG A 144 6.25 5.69 7.77
N SER A 145 5.50 6.05 8.81
CA SER A 145 4.32 6.90 8.65
C SER A 145 4.65 8.39 8.79
N PRO A 146 4.32 9.26 7.80
CA PRO A 146 4.48 10.70 7.91
C PRO A 146 3.57 11.32 8.99
N SER A 147 2.39 10.75 9.20
CA SER A 147 1.38 11.28 10.15
C SER A 147 1.92 11.50 11.57
N SER A 148 2.70 10.54 12.07
CA SER A 148 3.30 10.62 13.42
C SER A 148 4.38 11.71 13.51
N ALA A 149 5.18 11.85 12.46
CA ALA A 149 6.20 12.90 12.40
C ALA A 149 5.56 14.30 12.31
N ILE A 150 4.54 14.46 11.47
CA ILE A 150 3.78 15.70 11.32
C ILE A 150 3.13 16.11 12.66
N ALA A 151 2.53 15.16 13.38
CA ALA A 151 1.93 15.41 14.69
C ALA A 151 2.93 16.01 15.69
N VAL A 152 4.10 15.38 15.85
CA VAL A 152 5.16 15.85 16.76
C VAL A 152 5.71 17.22 16.33
N VAL A 153 5.91 17.44 15.03
CA VAL A 153 6.37 18.73 14.49
C VAL A 153 5.38 19.84 14.79
N ASN A 154 4.08 19.58 14.62
CA ASN A 154 3.01 20.54 14.89
C ASN A 154 2.87 20.84 16.39
N GLU A 155 2.93 19.81 17.23
CA GLU A 155 2.85 19.94 18.70
C GLU A 155 4.00 20.79 19.25
N LEU A 156 5.23 20.51 18.80
CA LEU A 156 6.42 21.25 19.22
C LEU A 156 6.59 22.58 18.48
N ARG A 157 5.73 22.88 17.49
CA ARG A 157 5.87 24.01 16.55
C ARG A 157 7.27 24.09 15.95
N ALA A 158 7.88 22.92 15.71
CA ALA A 158 9.25 22.81 15.25
C ALA A 158 9.39 23.39 13.86
N LYS A 159 10.41 24.23 13.64
CA LYS A 159 10.71 24.85 12.35
C LYS A 159 12.20 24.80 12.09
N GLY A 160 12.56 24.59 10.83
CA GLY A 160 13.95 24.70 10.39
C GLY A 160 14.31 23.71 9.28
N PRO A 161 15.57 23.74 8.83
CA PRO A 161 16.06 22.88 7.76
C PRO A 161 15.88 21.39 8.02
N PHE A 162 16.15 20.95 9.26
CA PHE A 162 16.02 19.56 9.66
C PHE A 162 14.58 19.07 9.62
N THR A 163 13.65 19.84 10.19
CA THR A 163 12.22 19.55 10.17
C THR A 163 11.69 19.39 8.74
N GLN A 164 12.06 20.31 7.85
CA GLN A 164 11.64 20.25 6.44
C GLN A 164 12.22 19.04 5.71
N VAL A 165 13.47 18.64 6.02
CA VAL A 165 14.06 17.42 5.45
C VAL A 165 13.33 16.18 5.96
N ILE A 166 13.06 16.06 7.26
CA ILE A 166 12.36 14.90 7.82
C ILE A 166 10.96 14.76 7.22
N LEU A 167 10.19 15.85 7.14
CA LEU A 167 8.87 15.83 6.53
C LEU A 167 8.92 15.39 5.07
N GLY A 168 9.89 15.90 4.31
CA GLY A 168 10.11 15.47 2.92
C GLY A 168 10.53 14.01 2.81
N VAL A 169 11.38 13.52 3.71
CA VAL A 169 11.79 12.11 3.78
C VAL A 169 10.57 11.23 4.06
N THR A 170 9.72 11.58 5.02
CA THR A 170 8.56 10.76 5.37
C THR A 170 7.53 10.70 4.25
N VAL A 171 7.30 11.80 3.53
CA VAL A 171 6.38 11.81 2.37
C VAL A 171 6.94 11.01 1.19
N ILE A 172 8.24 11.14 0.88
CA ILE A 172 8.87 10.35 -0.18
C ILE A 172 8.94 8.86 0.19
N MET A 173 9.05 8.54 1.49
CA MET A 173 9.19 7.16 1.95
C MET A 173 7.99 6.30 1.56
N ASP A 174 6.77 6.83 1.56
CA ASP A 174 5.59 6.07 1.13
C ASP A 174 5.76 5.54 -0.29
N VAL A 175 6.29 6.37 -1.20
CA VAL A 175 6.55 5.96 -2.59
C VAL A 175 7.73 4.99 -2.69
N VAL A 176 8.81 5.28 -1.98
CA VAL A 176 10.00 4.42 -2.01
C VAL A 176 9.70 3.03 -1.46
N VAL A 177 8.90 2.92 -0.41
CA VAL A 177 8.52 1.64 0.19
C VAL A 177 7.70 0.80 -0.76
N ILE A 178 6.70 1.38 -1.45
CA ILE A 178 5.90 0.63 -2.43
C ILE A 178 6.78 0.16 -3.60
N MET A 179 7.72 0.98 -4.08
CA MET A 179 8.67 0.56 -5.12
C MET A 179 9.60 -0.55 -4.63
N VAL A 180 10.16 -0.42 -3.43
CA VAL A 180 11.06 -1.44 -2.84
C VAL A 180 10.30 -2.74 -2.61
N PHE A 181 9.04 -2.67 -2.15
CA PHE A 181 8.16 -3.83 -2.00
C PHE A 181 7.86 -4.50 -3.34
N ALA A 182 7.46 -3.75 -4.38
CA ALA A 182 7.21 -4.28 -5.71
C ALA A 182 8.42 -5.02 -6.27
N LEU A 183 9.61 -4.41 -6.21
CA LEU A 183 10.86 -5.02 -6.65
C LEU A 183 11.21 -6.27 -5.84
N SER A 184 11.02 -6.20 -4.52
CA SER A 184 11.29 -7.32 -3.61
C SER A 184 10.32 -8.48 -3.86
N ALA A 185 9.06 -8.20 -4.20
CA ALA A 185 8.07 -9.18 -4.58
C ALA A 185 8.41 -9.85 -5.90
N SER A 186 8.76 -9.11 -6.95
CA SER A 186 9.21 -9.70 -8.22
C SER A 186 10.48 -10.56 -8.05
N VAL A 187 11.42 -10.13 -7.21
CA VAL A 187 12.63 -10.94 -6.90
C VAL A 187 12.27 -12.19 -6.09
N ALA A 188 11.41 -12.08 -5.09
CA ALA A 188 10.96 -13.21 -4.29
C ALA A 188 10.22 -14.24 -5.16
N ASP A 189 9.33 -13.79 -6.04
CA ASP A 189 8.63 -14.64 -6.99
C ASP A 189 9.59 -15.40 -7.90
N ALA A 190 10.55 -14.70 -8.50
CA ALA A 190 11.57 -15.31 -9.36
C ALA A 190 12.42 -16.38 -8.64
N LEU A 191 12.76 -16.13 -7.37
CA LEU A 191 13.47 -17.10 -6.53
C LEU A 191 12.62 -18.34 -6.24
N LEU A 192 11.32 -18.17 -5.99
CA LEU A 192 10.40 -19.27 -5.68
C LEU A 192 10.03 -20.10 -6.91
N THR A 193 9.87 -19.45 -8.07
CA THR A 193 9.58 -20.09 -9.36
C THR A 193 10.82 -20.64 -10.07
N GLN A 194 12.01 -20.51 -9.45
CA GLN A 194 13.30 -20.98 -9.97
C GLN A 194 13.66 -20.36 -11.34
N VAL A 195 13.20 -19.15 -11.60
CA VAL A 195 13.57 -18.38 -12.80
C VAL A 195 15.06 -18.03 -12.72
N ARG A 196 15.81 -18.32 -13.78
CA ARG A 196 17.25 -18.03 -13.81
C ARG A 196 17.47 -16.52 -13.80
N MET A 197 18.18 -16.03 -12.77
CA MET A 197 18.63 -14.64 -12.64
C MET A 197 19.66 -14.29 -13.71
N ASN A 198 19.19 -13.99 -14.91
CA ASN A 198 20.00 -13.62 -16.08
C ASN A 198 19.62 -12.21 -16.58
N ILE A 199 20.24 -11.78 -17.68
CA ILE A 199 19.89 -10.49 -18.32
C ILE A 199 18.40 -10.45 -18.72
N GLY A 200 17.81 -11.59 -19.10
CA GLY A 200 16.38 -11.72 -19.39
C GLY A 200 15.50 -11.39 -18.18
N PHE A 201 15.88 -11.84 -16.98
CA PHE A 201 15.19 -11.48 -15.74
C PHE A 201 15.26 -9.97 -15.45
N LEU A 202 16.42 -9.34 -15.64
CA LEU A 202 16.54 -7.89 -15.48
C LEU A 202 15.64 -7.13 -16.48
N LEU A 203 15.58 -7.59 -17.73
CA LEU A 203 14.70 -7.03 -18.75
C LEU A 203 13.22 -7.25 -18.41
N LEU A 204 12.87 -8.39 -17.84
CA LEU A 204 11.51 -8.68 -17.35
C LEU A 204 11.12 -7.71 -16.24
N LEU A 205 11.97 -7.53 -15.22
CA LEU A 205 11.71 -6.62 -14.10
C LEU A 205 11.59 -5.16 -14.57
N LEU A 206 12.45 -4.72 -15.49
CA LEU A 206 12.31 -3.40 -16.12
C LEU A 206 11.01 -3.30 -16.93
N GLY A 207 10.63 -4.38 -17.62
CA GLY A 207 9.37 -4.49 -18.36
C GLY A 207 8.15 -4.38 -17.46
N GLU A 208 8.11 -5.08 -16.32
CA GLU A 208 7.06 -5.00 -15.31
C GLU A 208 6.88 -3.57 -14.80
N LEU A 209 8.00 -2.92 -14.43
CA LEU A 209 7.98 -1.53 -13.97
C LEU A 209 7.45 -0.59 -15.07
N LEU A 210 7.91 -0.75 -16.31
CA LEU A 210 7.43 0.05 -17.44
C LEU A 210 5.94 -0.18 -17.71
N ILE A 211 5.46 -1.42 -17.66
CA ILE A 211 4.04 -1.76 -17.82
C ILE A 211 3.23 -1.11 -16.69
N ALA A 212 3.68 -1.18 -15.44
CA ALA A 212 3.03 -0.53 -14.31
C ALA A 212 2.95 0.99 -14.50
N LEU A 213 4.02 1.64 -14.98
CA LEU A 213 4.02 3.07 -15.29
C LEU A 213 3.06 3.44 -16.43
N ILE A 214 2.97 2.61 -17.47
CA ILE A 214 2.02 2.78 -18.58
C ILE A 214 0.58 2.66 -18.07
N PHE A 215 0.29 1.65 -17.26
CA PHE A 215 -1.01 1.48 -16.61
C PHE A 215 -1.34 2.67 -15.71
N ALA A 216 -0.37 3.14 -14.91
CA ALA A 216 -0.54 4.30 -14.05
C ALA A 216 -0.88 5.56 -14.84
N TYR A 217 -0.24 5.77 -16.00
CA TYR A 217 -0.57 6.87 -16.89
C TYR A 217 -2.00 6.73 -17.44
N GLY A 218 -2.43 5.53 -17.81
CA GLY A 218 -3.82 5.25 -18.21
C GLY A 218 -4.82 5.59 -17.11
N VAL A 219 -4.56 5.14 -15.88
CA VAL A 219 -5.39 5.44 -14.70
C VAL A 219 -5.42 6.95 -14.42
N TYR A 220 -4.28 7.64 -14.54
CA TYR A 220 -4.21 9.10 -14.45
C TYR A 220 -5.16 9.78 -15.44
N LEU A 221 -5.19 9.33 -16.70
CA LEU A 221 -6.09 9.88 -17.72
C LEU A 221 -7.56 9.66 -17.36
N VAL A 222 -7.91 8.48 -16.85
CA VAL A 222 -9.27 8.14 -16.38
C VAL A 222 -9.68 9.06 -15.21
N ILE A 223 -8.85 9.16 -14.17
CA ILE A 223 -9.13 10.02 -13.01
C ILE A 223 -9.24 11.49 -13.44
N ARG A 224 -8.34 11.96 -14.31
CA ARG A 224 -8.41 13.31 -14.88
C ARG A 224 -9.73 13.53 -15.63
N GLY A 225 -10.20 12.53 -16.37
CA GLY A 225 -11.52 12.54 -17.03
C GLY A 225 -12.66 12.64 -16.02
N ILE A 226 -12.69 11.79 -15.00
CA ILE A 226 -13.70 11.81 -13.92
C ILE A 226 -13.75 13.20 -13.25
N LEU A 227 -12.59 13.77 -12.94
CA LEU A 227 -12.49 15.07 -12.28
C LEU A 227 -12.98 16.23 -13.17
N ALA A 228 -12.81 16.13 -14.49
CA ALA A 228 -13.24 17.15 -15.46
C ALA A 228 -14.76 17.20 -15.66
N ILE A 229 -15.48 16.10 -15.40
CA ILE A 229 -16.95 16.06 -15.54
C ILE A 229 -17.61 16.80 -14.37
N ARG A 230 -18.72 17.49 -14.64
CA ARG A 230 -19.54 18.16 -13.61
C ARG A 230 -20.45 17.16 -12.89
N LEU A 231 -19.86 16.35 -12.01
CA LEU A 231 -20.56 15.42 -11.11
C LEU A 231 -20.43 15.85 -9.65
N ASN A 232 -21.34 15.35 -8.82
CA ASN A 232 -21.27 15.52 -7.36
C ASN A 232 -19.97 14.90 -6.81
N PRO A 233 -19.32 15.52 -5.80
CA PRO A 233 -18.08 15.01 -5.21
C PRO A 233 -18.16 13.54 -4.75
N THR A 234 -19.29 13.13 -4.16
CA THR A 234 -19.51 11.74 -3.72
C THR A 234 -19.52 10.74 -4.87
N ILE A 235 -20.07 11.11 -6.03
CA ILE A 235 -20.06 10.25 -7.22
C ILE A 235 -18.63 10.16 -7.76
N LYS A 236 -17.89 11.27 -7.77
CA LYS A 236 -16.48 11.27 -8.17
C LYS A 236 -15.63 10.39 -7.27
N ALA A 237 -15.82 10.47 -5.95
CA ALA A 237 -15.19 9.57 -4.99
C ALA A 237 -15.45 8.10 -5.32
N GLY A 238 -16.72 7.72 -5.52
CA GLY A 238 -17.09 6.36 -5.89
C GLY A 238 -16.43 5.90 -7.20
N LEU A 239 -16.36 6.77 -8.22
CA LEU A 239 -15.70 6.46 -9.48
C LEU A 239 -14.17 6.32 -9.36
N ILE A 240 -13.52 7.14 -8.52
CA ILE A 240 -12.08 7.04 -8.25
C ILE A 240 -11.77 5.73 -7.52
N LEU A 241 -12.56 5.40 -6.48
CA LEU A 241 -12.44 4.12 -5.76
C LEU A 241 -12.68 2.92 -6.68
N LEU A 242 -13.70 2.98 -7.53
CA LEU A 242 -13.99 1.94 -8.52
C LEU A 242 -12.84 1.78 -9.52
N THR A 243 -12.24 2.88 -9.96
CA THR A 243 -11.05 2.86 -10.82
C THR A 243 -9.90 2.14 -10.12
N GLY A 244 -9.67 2.44 -8.84
CA GLY A 244 -8.70 1.74 -8.00
C GLY A 244 -8.95 0.25 -7.90
N TYR A 245 -10.17 -0.17 -7.52
CA TYR A 245 -10.55 -1.58 -7.48
C TYR A 245 -10.34 -2.29 -8.83
N THR A 246 -10.66 -1.59 -9.94
CA THR A 246 -10.47 -2.13 -11.29
C THR A 246 -8.99 -2.39 -11.58
N VAL A 247 -8.07 -1.58 -11.06
CA VAL A 247 -6.63 -1.80 -11.18
C VAL A 247 -6.21 -3.08 -10.45
N PHE A 248 -6.69 -3.30 -9.22
CA PHE A 248 -6.41 -4.53 -8.47
C PHE A 248 -6.95 -5.76 -9.19
N PHE A 249 -8.20 -5.70 -9.67
CA PHE A 249 -8.80 -6.77 -10.44
C PHE A 249 -8.06 -7.06 -11.76
N LEU A 250 -7.67 -6.02 -12.51
CA LEU A 250 -6.91 -6.21 -13.74
C LEU A 250 -5.52 -6.77 -13.46
N SER A 251 -4.86 -6.35 -12.39
CA SER A 251 -3.57 -6.89 -11.97
C SER A 251 -3.67 -8.39 -11.66
N SER A 252 -4.69 -8.83 -10.92
CA SER A 252 -4.88 -10.25 -10.63
C SER A 252 -5.17 -11.07 -11.89
N VAL A 253 -6.01 -10.55 -12.79
CA VAL A 253 -6.30 -11.19 -14.08
C VAL A 253 -5.06 -11.29 -14.96
N ILE A 254 -4.24 -10.24 -15.03
CA ILE A 254 -2.98 -10.25 -15.77
C ILE A 254 -2.05 -11.32 -15.20
N ARG A 255 -1.90 -11.40 -13.88
CA ARG A 255 -1.06 -12.41 -13.23
C ARG A 255 -1.53 -13.83 -13.55
N GLU A 256 -2.81 -14.12 -13.37
CA GLU A 256 -3.38 -15.44 -13.67
C GLU A 256 -3.24 -15.82 -15.15
N ALA A 257 -3.53 -14.88 -16.06
CA ALA A 257 -3.41 -15.11 -17.49
C ALA A 257 -1.96 -15.34 -17.91
N THR A 258 -1.01 -14.65 -17.27
CA THR A 258 0.41 -14.80 -17.57
C THR A 258 0.93 -16.13 -17.05
N HIS A 259 0.59 -16.52 -15.81
CA HIS A 259 0.95 -17.83 -15.25
C HIS A 259 0.41 -19.00 -16.10
N ALA A 260 -0.79 -18.85 -16.69
CA ALA A 260 -1.38 -19.90 -17.52
C ALA A 260 -0.78 -20.03 -18.93
N ASN A 261 -0.29 -18.93 -19.52
CA ASN A 261 0.06 -18.88 -20.95
C ASN A 261 1.54 -18.63 -21.24
N LEU A 262 2.30 -18.15 -20.25
CA LEU A 262 3.70 -17.78 -20.41
C LEU A 262 4.57 -18.54 -19.40
N PRO A 263 5.87 -18.73 -19.73
CA PRO A 263 6.81 -19.41 -18.83
C PRO A 263 7.30 -18.52 -17.67
N PHE A 264 6.73 -17.31 -17.51
CA PHE A 264 7.07 -16.35 -16.47
C PHE A 264 5.80 -15.61 -16.04
N GLU A 265 5.71 -15.18 -14.79
CA GLU A 265 4.66 -14.30 -14.31
C GLU A 265 5.03 -12.83 -14.55
N ILE A 266 4.03 -11.99 -14.87
CA ILE A 266 4.18 -10.54 -15.00
C ILE A 266 3.46 -9.95 -13.79
N LEU A 267 4.24 -9.40 -12.86
CA LEU A 267 3.72 -8.78 -11.66
C LEU A 267 3.49 -7.28 -11.92
N VAL A 268 2.23 -6.88 -12.12
CA VAL A 268 1.85 -5.47 -12.18
C VAL A 268 1.38 -5.04 -10.80
N GLU A 269 2.27 -4.44 -10.00
CA GLU A 269 1.95 -4.05 -8.62
C GLU A 269 0.83 -2.96 -8.59
N PRO A 270 -0.40 -3.28 -8.15
CA PRO A 270 -1.54 -2.37 -8.27
C PRO A 270 -1.40 -1.14 -7.35
N LEU A 271 -0.75 -1.29 -6.20
CA LEU A 271 -0.41 -0.20 -5.30
C LEU A 271 0.47 0.86 -5.98
N LEU A 272 1.50 0.41 -6.70
CA LEU A 272 2.40 1.30 -7.44
C LEU A 272 1.64 2.03 -8.56
N VAL A 273 0.76 1.33 -9.27
CA VAL A 273 -0.08 1.91 -10.34
C VAL A 273 -0.97 3.03 -9.78
N CYS A 274 -1.72 2.76 -8.72
CA CYS A 274 -2.62 3.73 -8.08
C CYS A 274 -1.84 4.93 -7.53
N MET A 275 -0.72 4.69 -6.85
CA MET A 275 0.12 5.74 -6.28
C MET A 275 0.70 6.66 -7.35
N VAL A 276 1.30 6.11 -8.41
CA VAL A 276 1.85 6.90 -9.51
C VAL A 276 0.74 7.69 -10.20
N ALA A 277 -0.45 7.11 -10.38
CA ALA A 277 -1.58 7.84 -10.92
C ALA A 277 -2.02 9.02 -10.03
N GLY A 278 -2.12 8.81 -8.70
CA GLY A 278 -2.43 9.88 -7.74
C GLY A 278 -1.37 10.99 -7.74
N PHE A 279 -0.09 10.62 -7.82
CA PHE A 279 1.02 11.55 -7.99
C PHE A 279 0.91 12.38 -9.28
N LEU A 280 0.59 11.74 -10.40
CA LEU A 280 0.44 12.41 -11.69
C LEU A 280 -0.74 13.39 -11.68
N VAL A 281 -1.88 13.01 -11.09
CA VAL A 281 -3.03 13.91 -10.92
C VAL A 281 -2.61 15.15 -10.11
N THR A 282 -1.88 14.95 -9.02
CA THR A 282 -1.51 16.02 -8.09
C THR A 282 -0.52 17.01 -8.69
N ASN A 283 0.47 16.53 -9.44
CA ASN A 283 1.55 17.37 -9.94
C ASN A 283 1.31 17.90 -11.37
N TYR A 284 0.48 17.25 -12.17
CA TYR A 284 0.31 17.57 -13.59
C TYR A 284 -1.14 17.87 -14.02
N SER A 285 -2.14 17.67 -13.16
CA SER A 285 -3.54 18.04 -13.46
C SER A 285 -3.89 19.44 -12.95
N ARG A 286 -4.78 20.12 -13.68
CA ARG A 286 -5.44 21.36 -13.22
C ARG A 286 -6.47 21.11 -12.11
N HIS A 287 -6.84 19.85 -11.87
CA HIS A 287 -7.87 19.45 -10.91
C HIS A 287 -7.31 18.97 -9.56
N ARG A 288 -6.04 19.30 -9.24
CA ARG A 288 -5.41 18.90 -7.96
C ARG A 288 -6.30 19.19 -6.76
N SER A 289 -6.78 20.43 -6.61
CA SER A 289 -7.55 20.83 -5.43
C SER A 289 -8.85 20.04 -5.28
N ALA A 290 -9.48 19.66 -6.40
CA ALA A 290 -10.68 18.83 -6.37
C ALA A 290 -10.36 17.38 -5.99
N PHE A 291 -9.24 16.85 -6.47
CA PHE A 291 -8.78 15.50 -6.10
C PHE A 291 -8.41 15.42 -4.62
N ASP A 292 -7.63 16.39 -4.14
CA ASP A 292 -7.23 16.54 -2.74
C ASP A 292 -8.44 16.64 -1.81
N HIS A 293 -9.41 17.49 -2.13
CA HIS A 293 -10.65 17.63 -1.34
C HIS A 293 -11.49 16.34 -1.33
N ILE A 294 -11.59 15.64 -2.46
CA ILE A 294 -12.32 14.37 -2.53
C ILE A 294 -11.65 13.33 -1.62
N LEU A 295 -10.32 13.20 -1.69
CA LEU A 295 -9.58 12.24 -0.87
C LEU A 295 -9.63 12.61 0.61
N TYR A 296 -9.55 13.89 0.95
CA TYR A 296 -9.67 14.37 2.33
C TYR A 296 -11.06 14.05 2.92
N ASP A 297 -12.14 14.32 2.18
CA ASP A 297 -13.51 14.07 2.66
C ASP A 297 -13.85 12.58 2.78
N THR A 298 -13.17 11.73 2.01
CA THR A 298 -13.41 10.28 2.01
C THR A 298 -12.45 9.52 2.90
N GLY A 299 -11.37 10.16 3.36
CA GLY A 299 -10.40 9.58 4.26
C GLY A 299 -10.92 9.42 5.69
N PRO A 300 -10.29 8.57 6.50
CA PRO A 300 -10.64 8.42 7.91
C PRO A 300 -10.30 9.68 8.70
N ILE A 301 -11.28 10.17 9.49
CA ILE A 301 -11.16 11.32 10.42
C ILE A 301 -10.52 10.90 11.75
#